data_AF-A0A158NZ39-F1
#
_entry.id   AF-A0A158NZ39-F1
#
_cell.length_a   1.000
_cell.length_b   1.000
_cell.length_c   1.000
_cell.angle_alpha   90.00
_cell.angle_beta   90.00
_cell.angle_gamma   90.00
#
_symmetry.space_group_name_H-M   'P 1'
#
loop_
_entity.id
_entity.type
_entity.pdbx_description
1 polymer ?
#
loop_
_entity_poly.entity_id
_entity_poly.type
_entity_poly.pdbx_seq_one_letter_code
_entity_poly.pdbx_strand_id
1 'polypeptide(L)'
;MSFDHMQRRWSSLRKVLERSGPFCRPDFEPSPENLQMLVDHCKVLVVGAGGLGCELLKNLALMGFRHLHVIDMDTIELSNLNRKVSKVLNDLDGVYTYTFEVERKINCLACSQIPREIEIEDSKYKLQNLIDLLCERPDLQMKSPAITAIIEGKCKTLYMQMVASIEEKTRENLSKTLIELGLKDGTEINVADVTTPSTITLKLKFPQDNNASQ
;
A
#
# COMPACT_ATOMS: atom_id res chain seq x y z
N MET A 1 -9.78 -25.07 31.54
CA MET A 1 -8.80 -26.06 31.04
C MET A 1 -7.71 -26.21 32.09
N SER A 2 -7.29 -27.43 32.44
CA SER A 2 -6.24 -27.63 33.44
C SER A 2 -4.90 -27.07 32.95
N PHE A 3 -4.07 -26.60 33.88
CA PHE A 3 -2.75 -26.00 33.61
C PHE A 3 -1.83 -26.94 32.80
N ASP A 4 -1.91 -28.24 33.09
CA ASP A 4 -1.13 -29.30 32.43
C ASP A 4 -1.50 -29.49 30.93
N HIS A 5 -2.77 -29.29 30.58
CA HIS A 5 -3.22 -29.38 29.19
C HIS A 5 -2.66 -28.23 28.33
N MET A 6 -2.55 -27.01 28.89
CA MET A 6 -1.93 -25.88 28.20
C MET A 6 -0.41 -26.02 28.05
N GLN A 7 0.27 -26.64 29.02
CA GLN A 7 1.70 -26.90 28.91
C GLN A 7 2.02 -27.88 27.77
N ARG A 8 1.26 -28.97 27.65
CA ARG A 8 1.47 -29.98 26.59
C ARG A 8 1.14 -29.48 25.19
N ARG A 9 0.07 -28.70 25.06
CA ARG A 9 -0.43 -28.17 23.78
C ARG A 9 0.65 -27.38 23.01
N TRP A 10 1.46 -26.59 23.71
CA TRP A 10 2.45 -25.68 23.10
C TRP A 10 3.89 -26.18 23.23
N SER A 11 4.10 -27.46 23.53
CA SER A 11 5.42 -28.04 23.75
C SER A 11 6.40 -27.81 22.60
N SER A 12 5.94 -27.85 21.35
CA SER A 12 6.77 -27.56 20.17
C SER A 12 7.18 -26.09 20.09
N LEU A 13 6.27 -25.16 20.38
CA LEU A 13 6.56 -23.71 20.35
C LEU A 13 7.52 -23.30 21.45
N ARG A 14 7.37 -23.87 22.66
CA ARG A 14 8.27 -23.60 23.79
C ARG A 14 9.73 -23.92 23.46
N LYS A 15 9.99 -24.98 22.68
CA LYS A 15 11.36 -25.31 22.24
C LYS A 15 12.00 -24.19 21.39
N VAL A 16 11.18 -23.43 20.66
CA VAL A 16 11.64 -22.32 19.81
C VAL A 16 11.70 -21.01 20.61
N LEU A 17 10.77 -20.79 21.54
CA LEU A 17 10.64 -19.53 22.27
C LEU A 17 11.48 -19.45 23.56
N GLU A 18 11.82 -20.58 24.15
CA GLU A 18 12.48 -20.68 25.46
C GLU A 18 13.94 -21.17 25.36
N ARG A 19 14.47 -21.37 24.15
CA ARG A 19 15.84 -21.89 23.95
C ARG A 19 16.58 -21.03 22.93
N SER A 20 17.84 -20.73 23.22
CA SER A 20 18.75 -20.11 22.25
C SER A 20 19.28 -21.12 21.23
N GLY A 21 19.72 -20.60 20.09
CA GLY A 21 20.42 -21.36 19.06
C GLY A 21 21.31 -20.45 18.21
N PRO A 22 22.21 -21.03 17.37
CA PRO A 22 23.18 -20.28 16.58
C PRO A 22 22.55 -19.42 15.47
N PHE A 23 21.30 -19.68 15.12
CA PHE A 23 20.55 -18.94 14.08
C PHE A 23 19.50 -17.99 14.67
N CYS A 24 19.52 -17.75 15.99
CA CYS A 24 18.67 -16.74 16.61
C CYS A 24 19.05 -15.35 16.11
N ARG A 25 18.05 -14.46 16.03
CA ARG A 25 18.33 -13.04 15.75
C ARG A 25 19.11 -12.42 16.91
N PRO A 26 19.94 -11.39 16.68
CA PRO A 26 20.72 -10.75 17.76
C PRO A 26 19.86 -10.16 18.88
N ASP A 27 18.60 -9.80 18.58
CA ASP A 27 17.61 -9.22 19.50
C ASP A 27 16.70 -10.27 20.15
N PHE A 28 16.94 -11.56 19.95
CA PHE A 28 16.13 -12.63 20.54
C PHE A 28 16.62 -13.02 21.93
N GLU A 29 15.74 -12.89 22.93
CA GLU A 29 15.95 -13.40 24.28
C GLU A 29 15.01 -14.59 24.57
N PRO A 30 15.54 -15.78 24.91
CA PRO A 30 14.71 -16.93 25.24
C PRO A 30 14.02 -16.72 26.59
N SER A 31 12.69 -16.77 26.60
CA SER A 31 11.89 -16.66 27.83
C SER A 31 10.57 -17.43 27.74
N PRO A 32 10.09 -18.05 28.83
CA PRO A 32 8.73 -18.57 28.93
C PRO A 32 7.64 -17.49 28.71
N GLU A 33 7.95 -16.22 29.00
CA GLU A 33 7.03 -15.10 28.78
C GLU A 33 6.73 -14.87 27.30
N ASN A 34 7.63 -15.23 26.39
CA ASN A 34 7.44 -15.09 24.94
C ASN A 34 6.17 -15.81 24.46
N LEU A 35 5.86 -16.99 25.02
CA LEU A 35 4.64 -17.70 24.69
C LEU A 35 3.40 -16.95 25.19
N GLN A 36 3.46 -16.39 26.40
CA GLN A 36 2.35 -15.60 26.95
C GLN A 36 2.11 -14.35 26.11
N MET A 37 3.18 -13.66 25.70
CA MET A 37 3.13 -12.51 24.80
C MET A 37 2.45 -12.86 23.47
N LEU A 38 2.80 -13.99 22.87
CA LEU A 38 2.24 -14.43 21.60
C LEU A 38 0.73 -14.77 21.73
N VAL A 39 0.34 -15.39 22.84
CA VAL A 39 -1.02 -15.88 23.08
C VAL A 39 -1.97 -14.76 23.52
N ASP A 40 -1.54 -13.84 24.37
CA ASP A 40 -2.43 -12.86 25.02
C ASP A 40 -2.26 -11.42 24.54
N HIS A 41 -1.14 -11.10 23.87
CA HIS A 41 -0.82 -9.71 23.52
C HIS A 41 -0.57 -9.49 22.04
N CYS A 42 -0.14 -10.50 21.29
CA CYS A 42 0.10 -10.37 19.86
C CYS A 42 -1.22 -10.36 19.08
N LYS A 43 -1.52 -9.22 18.45
CA LYS A 43 -2.69 -9.00 17.59
C LYS A 43 -2.28 -9.10 16.13
N VAL A 44 -2.95 -9.96 15.37
CA VAL A 44 -2.70 -10.17 13.95
C VAL A 44 -3.97 -9.89 13.16
N LEU A 45 -3.86 -9.07 12.11
CA LEU A 45 -4.92 -8.83 11.15
C LEU A 45 -4.62 -9.63 9.87
N VAL A 46 -5.54 -10.52 9.50
CA VAL A 46 -5.53 -11.25 8.23
C VAL A 46 -6.52 -10.56 7.28
N VAL A 47 -6.03 -10.10 6.13
CA VAL A 47 -6.85 -9.49 5.09
C VAL A 47 -7.09 -10.53 3.98
N GLY A 48 -8.36 -10.90 3.80
CA GLY A 48 -8.85 -11.95 2.91
C GLY A 48 -9.01 -13.31 3.62
N ALA A 49 -10.18 -13.94 3.48
CA ALA A 49 -10.49 -15.28 3.96
C ALA A 49 -10.75 -16.26 2.78
N GLY A 50 -10.09 -16.02 1.64
CA GLY A 50 -9.96 -16.96 0.54
C GLY A 50 -8.98 -18.11 0.86
N GLY A 51 -8.66 -18.96 -0.13
CA GLY A 51 -7.87 -20.18 0.11
C GLY A 51 -6.54 -19.97 0.86
N LEU A 52 -5.77 -18.93 0.53
CA LEU A 52 -4.54 -18.60 1.27
C LEU A 52 -4.84 -18.09 2.68
N GLY A 53 -5.87 -17.27 2.84
CA GLY A 53 -6.30 -16.73 4.14
C GLY A 53 -6.73 -17.81 5.11
N CYS A 54 -7.51 -18.80 4.65
CA CYS A 54 -7.92 -19.94 5.47
C CYS A 54 -6.72 -20.77 5.96
N GLU A 55 -5.76 -21.05 5.08
CA GLU A 55 -4.55 -21.82 5.42
C GLU A 55 -3.66 -21.03 6.40
N LEU A 56 -3.50 -19.73 6.16
CA LEU A 56 -2.77 -18.85 7.06
C LEU A 56 -3.42 -18.78 8.45
N LEU A 57 -4.74 -18.68 8.53
CA LEU A 57 -5.48 -18.66 9.80
C LEU A 57 -5.28 -19.95 10.59
N LYS A 58 -5.34 -21.10 9.93
CA LYS A 58 -5.04 -22.40 10.55
C LYS A 58 -3.62 -22.42 11.11
N ASN A 59 -2.65 -21.98 10.31
CA ASN A 59 -1.24 -21.99 10.71
C ASN A 59 -0.99 -21.03 11.89
N LEU A 60 -1.49 -19.80 11.84
CA LEU A 60 -1.38 -18.82 12.92
C LEU A 60 -2.02 -19.33 14.22
N ALA A 61 -3.22 -19.90 14.15
CA ALA A 61 -3.89 -20.47 15.31
C ALA A 61 -3.11 -21.65 15.93
N LEU A 62 -2.46 -22.47 15.10
CA LEU A 62 -1.60 -23.58 15.54
C LEU A 62 -0.21 -23.12 15.99
N MET A 63 0.21 -21.90 15.64
CA MET A 63 1.44 -21.25 16.10
C MET A 63 1.25 -20.42 17.38
N GLY A 64 0.08 -20.48 18.01
CA GLY A 64 -0.20 -19.89 19.33
C GLY A 64 -0.90 -18.53 19.31
N PHE A 65 -1.05 -17.91 18.14
CA PHE A 65 -1.70 -16.60 18.03
C PHE A 65 -3.20 -16.74 18.31
N ARG A 66 -3.73 -15.95 19.26
CA ARG A 66 -5.17 -15.96 19.58
C ARG A 66 -5.91 -14.73 19.10
N HIS A 67 -5.29 -13.57 19.17
CA HIS A 67 -5.94 -12.32 18.78
C HIS A 67 -5.85 -12.13 17.26
N LEU A 68 -6.63 -12.96 16.55
CA LEU A 68 -6.74 -12.95 15.11
C LEU A 68 -7.99 -12.18 14.69
N HIS A 69 -7.78 -11.11 13.91
CA HIS A 69 -8.84 -10.37 13.25
C HIS A 69 -8.83 -10.71 11.76
N VAL A 70 -10.01 -10.90 11.17
CA VAL A 70 -10.13 -11.23 9.74
C VAL A 70 -11.03 -10.23 9.08
N ILE A 71 -10.58 -9.63 7.99
CA ILE A 71 -11.38 -8.77 7.12
C ILE A 71 -11.45 -9.43 5.77
N ASP A 72 -12.66 -9.73 5.30
CA ASP A 72 -12.91 -10.20 3.94
C ASP A 72 -14.08 -9.40 3.36
N MET A 73 -13.88 -8.85 2.16
CA MET A 73 -14.89 -8.07 1.43
C MET A 73 -15.70 -8.95 0.47
N ASP A 74 -15.29 -10.21 0.26
CA ASP A 74 -15.95 -11.12 -0.68
C ASP A 74 -17.08 -11.91 -0.01
N THR A 75 -18.17 -12.13 -0.75
CA THR A 75 -19.23 -13.06 -0.35
C THR A 75 -18.85 -14.51 -0.68
N ILE A 76 -19.37 -15.47 0.09
CA ILE A 76 -19.13 -16.88 -0.17
C ILE A 76 -19.92 -17.31 -1.41
N GLU A 77 -19.22 -17.49 -2.53
CA GLU A 77 -19.78 -18.06 -3.77
C GLU A 77 -19.57 -19.58 -3.86
N LEU A 78 -20.46 -20.28 -4.57
CA LEU A 78 -20.37 -21.74 -4.77
C LEU A 78 -19.09 -22.15 -5.54
N SER A 79 -18.59 -21.30 -6.43
CA SER A 79 -17.28 -21.43 -7.09
C SER A 79 -16.11 -21.53 -6.08
N ASN A 80 -16.24 -20.88 -4.91
CA ASN A 80 -15.23 -20.84 -3.86
C ASN A 80 -15.28 -22.07 -2.93
N LEU A 81 -16.35 -22.88 -2.96
CA LEU A 81 -16.45 -24.10 -2.13
C LEU A 81 -15.45 -25.19 -2.54
N ASN A 82 -15.10 -25.28 -3.83
CA ASN A 82 -14.07 -26.22 -4.32
C ASN A 82 -12.64 -25.89 -3.81
N ARG A 83 -12.46 -24.74 -3.14
CA ARG A 83 -11.20 -24.28 -2.53
C ARG A 83 -11.29 -24.04 -1.01
N LYS A 84 -12.49 -24.02 -0.41
CA LYS A 84 -12.74 -23.64 1.00
C LYS A 84 -12.92 -24.79 2.00
N VAL A 85 -12.80 -26.06 1.59
CA VAL A 85 -12.73 -27.18 2.54
C VAL A 85 -11.57 -28.08 2.14
N SER A 86 -10.53 -28.07 2.98
CA SER A 86 -9.57 -29.16 3.14
C SER A 86 -9.27 -29.98 1.87
N LYS A 87 -8.75 -29.35 0.81
CA LYS A 87 -7.83 -30.10 -0.04
C LYS A 87 -6.56 -30.27 0.78
N VAL A 88 -6.38 -31.47 1.29
CA VAL A 88 -5.05 -32.02 1.62
C VAL A 88 -4.11 -31.55 0.50
N LEU A 89 -3.12 -30.74 0.85
CA LEU A 89 -2.00 -30.40 -0.03
C LEU A 89 -1.26 -31.72 -0.36
N ASN A 90 -1.79 -32.45 -1.33
CA ASN A 90 -1.12 -33.55 -2.01
C ASN A 90 -0.80 -33.17 -3.47
N ASP A 91 -0.82 -31.88 -3.80
CA ASP A 91 -0.30 -31.39 -5.08
C ASP A 91 1.16 -30.98 -4.85
N LEU A 92 2.06 -31.87 -5.29
CA LEU A 92 3.53 -31.84 -5.18
C LEU A 92 4.21 -30.71 -5.97
N ASP A 93 3.46 -29.75 -6.50
CA ASP A 93 4.00 -28.62 -7.26
C ASP A 93 4.08 -27.38 -6.37
N GLY A 94 5.05 -27.41 -5.45
CA GLY A 94 5.47 -26.19 -4.76
C GLY A 94 5.93 -25.16 -5.79
N VAL A 95 5.43 -23.92 -5.68
CA VAL A 95 5.95 -22.82 -6.50
C VAL A 95 7.39 -22.57 -6.06
N TYR A 96 8.36 -23.08 -6.83
CA TYR A 96 9.78 -22.76 -6.66
C TYR A 96 10.01 -21.31 -7.10
N THR A 97 9.81 -20.36 -6.19
CA THR A 97 10.25 -18.98 -6.39
C THR A 97 11.69 -18.85 -5.93
N TYR A 98 12.56 -18.25 -6.75
CA TYR A 98 13.87 -17.82 -6.30
C TYR A 98 13.71 -16.83 -5.13
N THR A 99 14.45 -17.04 -4.04
CA THR A 99 14.50 -16.09 -2.94
C THR A 99 15.56 -15.05 -3.26
N PHE A 100 15.17 -13.80 -3.41
CA PHE A 100 16.07 -12.67 -3.58
C PHE A 100 15.55 -11.50 -2.74
N GLU A 101 16.47 -10.66 -2.30
CA GLU A 101 16.12 -9.43 -1.60
C GLU A 101 15.63 -8.41 -2.65
N VAL A 102 14.38 -7.97 -2.51
CA VAL A 102 13.82 -6.94 -3.39
C VAL A 102 14.37 -5.59 -2.97
N GLU A 103 15.14 -4.95 -3.83
CA GLU A 103 15.72 -3.64 -3.55
C GLU A 103 14.65 -2.54 -3.44
N ARG A 104 14.76 -1.70 -2.40
CA ARG A 104 13.89 -0.54 -2.22
C ARG A 104 14.25 0.53 -3.26
N LYS A 105 13.30 0.84 -4.15
CA LYS A 105 13.40 2.02 -5.03
C LYS A 105 13.43 3.31 -4.20
N ILE A 106 14.49 4.11 -4.37
CA ILE A 106 14.68 5.36 -3.62
C ILE A 106 13.59 6.40 -3.91
N ASN A 107 13.00 6.34 -5.10
CA ASN A 107 11.94 7.22 -5.57
C ASN A 107 10.55 6.57 -5.50
N CYS A 108 10.34 5.56 -4.65
CA CYS A 108 9.05 4.87 -4.52
C CYS A 108 7.92 5.80 -4.04
N LEU A 109 6.81 5.86 -4.77
CA LEU A 109 5.68 6.76 -4.45
C LEU A 109 5.01 6.48 -3.09
N ALA A 110 5.11 5.24 -2.59
CA ALA A 110 4.47 4.84 -1.34
C ALA A 110 5.38 4.99 -0.12
N CYS A 111 6.69 4.75 -0.26
CA CYS A 111 7.62 4.72 0.88
C CYS A 111 8.73 5.77 0.81
N SER A 112 8.90 6.49 -0.30
CA SER A 112 9.76 7.67 -0.36
C SER A 112 8.91 8.92 -0.17
N GLN A 113 9.31 9.80 0.73
CA GLN A 113 8.65 11.09 0.97
C GLN A 113 9.28 12.19 0.10
N ILE A 114 9.85 11.82 -1.04
CA ILE A 114 10.57 12.74 -1.92
C ILE A 114 9.60 13.17 -3.02
N PRO A 115 9.32 14.49 -3.16
CA PRO A 115 8.52 14.98 -4.27
C PRO A 115 9.10 14.54 -5.61
N ARG A 116 8.27 13.96 -6.47
CA ARG A 116 8.71 13.57 -7.81
C ARG A 116 8.56 14.69 -8.80
N GLU A 117 9.58 14.88 -9.63
CA GLU A 117 9.53 15.86 -10.70
C GLU A 117 8.77 15.30 -11.91
N ILE A 118 7.83 16.10 -12.42
CA ILE A 118 7.14 15.86 -13.69
C ILE A 118 7.52 16.97 -14.65
N GLU A 119 8.12 16.59 -15.76
CA GLU A 119 8.47 17.50 -16.84
C GLU A 119 7.23 17.80 -17.67
N ILE A 120 6.97 19.08 -17.87
CA ILE A 120 5.90 19.59 -18.72
C ILE A 120 6.53 20.00 -20.05
N GLU A 121 6.01 19.47 -21.16
CA GLU A 121 6.64 19.64 -22.48
C GLU A 121 6.35 21.01 -23.13
N ASP A 122 5.19 21.60 -22.86
CA ASP A 122 4.71 22.82 -23.51
C ASP A 122 4.05 23.77 -22.50
N SER A 123 4.22 25.07 -22.68
CA SER A 123 3.48 26.12 -21.96
C SER A 123 1.96 26.05 -22.20
N LYS A 124 1.50 25.41 -23.28
CA LYS A 124 0.08 25.16 -23.58
C LYS A 124 -0.49 23.90 -22.94
N TYR A 125 0.28 23.20 -22.10
CA TYR A 125 -0.16 21.98 -21.46
C TYR A 125 -1.41 22.21 -20.61
N LYS A 126 -2.47 21.46 -20.89
CA LYS A 126 -3.76 21.59 -20.19
C LYS A 126 -3.81 20.72 -18.96
N LEU A 127 -4.70 21.05 -18.04
CA LEU A 127 -4.96 20.22 -16.86
C LEU A 127 -5.42 18.80 -17.25
N GLN A 128 -6.19 18.67 -18.34
CA GLN A 128 -6.58 17.36 -18.86
C GLN A 128 -5.36 16.49 -19.22
N ASN A 129 -4.35 17.05 -19.89
CA ASN A 129 -3.16 16.29 -20.28
C ASN A 129 -2.36 15.81 -19.06
N LEU A 130 -2.34 16.61 -17.98
CA LEU A 130 -1.72 16.19 -16.72
C LEU A 130 -2.47 15.00 -16.11
N ILE A 131 -3.80 15.00 -16.12
CA ILE A 131 -4.61 13.89 -15.63
C ILE A 131 -4.36 12.63 -16.47
N ASP A 132 -4.35 12.77 -17.80
CA ASP A 132 -4.09 11.67 -18.72
C ASP A 132 -2.70 11.06 -18.45
N LEU A 133 -1.68 11.91 -18.26
CA LEU A 133 -0.33 11.48 -17.88
C LEU A 133 -0.34 10.69 -16.57
N LEU A 134 -1.03 11.15 -15.52
CA LEU A 134 -1.12 10.44 -14.23
C LEU A 134 -1.78 9.06 -14.36
N CYS A 135 -2.73 8.91 -15.27
CA CYS A 135 -3.44 7.66 -15.53
C CYS A 135 -2.62 6.69 -16.41
N GLU A 136 -1.91 7.18 -17.42
CA GLU A 136 -1.21 6.36 -18.42
C GLU A 136 0.19 5.93 -17.98
N ARG A 137 0.87 6.72 -17.14
CA ARG A 137 2.26 6.45 -16.77
C ARG A 137 2.36 5.12 -15.99
N PRO A 138 3.20 4.15 -16.42
CA PRO A 138 3.25 2.81 -15.82
C PRO A 138 3.64 2.77 -14.34
N ASP A 139 4.31 3.80 -13.84
CA ASP A 139 4.71 3.95 -12.45
C ASP A 139 3.63 4.60 -11.56
N LEU A 140 2.62 5.24 -12.15
CA LEU A 140 1.53 5.91 -11.42
C LEU A 140 0.19 5.16 -11.56
N GLN A 141 -0.21 4.79 -12.79
CA GLN A 141 -1.43 4.04 -13.13
C GLN A 141 -2.67 4.43 -12.30
N MET A 142 -2.86 5.73 -12.09
CA MET A 142 -3.95 6.25 -11.27
C MET A 142 -5.30 6.04 -11.95
N LYS A 143 -6.36 5.83 -11.16
CA LYS A 143 -7.70 5.58 -11.73
C LYS A 143 -8.55 6.83 -11.84
N SER A 144 -8.53 7.69 -10.84
CA SER A 144 -9.37 8.88 -10.73
C SER A 144 -8.66 9.96 -9.88
N PRO A 145 -7.54 10.53 -10.38
CA PRO A 145 -6.71 11.43 -9.60
C PRO A 145 -7.43 12.74 -9.27
N ALA A 146 -7.37 13.13 -8.00
CA ALA A 146 -7.77 14.43 -7.51
C ALA A 146 -6.52 15.30 -7.30
N ILE A 147 -6.51 16.48 -7.91
CA ILE A 147 -5.35 17.38 -7.94
C ILE A 147 -5.66 18.65 -7.17
N THR A 148 -4.80 18.98 -6.21
CA THR A 148 -4.86 20.21 -5.41
C THR A 148 -3.50 20.91 -5.43
N ALA A 149 -3.48 22.23 -5.35
CA ALA A 149 -2.26 23.01 -5.34
C ALA A 149 -2.39 24.22 -4.40
N ILE A 150 -1.26 24.68 -3.85
CA ILE A 150 -1.22 25.91 -3.08
C ILE A 150 -0.88 27.05 -4.04
N ILE A 151 -1.86 27.91 -4.31
CA ILE A 151 -1.72 29.06 -5.21
C ILE A 151 -1.98 30.32 -4.40
N GLU A 152 -1.01 31.23 -4.37
CA GLU A 152 -1.08 32.50 -3.61
C GLU A 152 -1.41 32.30 -2.12
N GLY A 153 -0.84 31.25 -1.51
CA GLY A 153 -1.04 30.93 -0.10
C GLY A 153 -2.39 30.29 0.24
N LYS A 154 -3.24 29.99 -0.76
CA LYS A 154 -4.51 29.29 -0.58
C LYS A 154 -4.48 27.93 -1.24
N CYS A 155 -4.94 26.90 -0.54
CA CYS A 155 -5.17 25.59 -1.13
C CYS A 155 -6.36 25.68 -2.10
N LYS A 156 -6.11 25.46 -3.39
CA LYS A 156 -7.13 25.42 -4.43
C LYS A 156 -7.22 24.00 -4.99
N THR A 157 -8.44 23.50 -5.12
CA THR A 157 -8.72 22.25 -5.83
C THR A 157 -8.73 22.55 -7.33
N LEU A 158 -7.82 21.93 -8.07
CA LEU A 158 -7.73 22.11 -9.53
C LEU A 158 -8.76 21.23 -10.23
N TYR A 159 -8.84 19.96 -9.82
CA TYR A 159 -9.82 19.00 -10.33
C TYR A 159 -10.05 17.86 -9.32
N MET A 160 -11.30 17.42 -9.18
CA MET A 160 -11.65 16.29 -8.31
C MET A 160 -12.92 15.60 -8.82
N GLN A 161 -12.76 14.38 -9.36
CA GLN A 161 -13.86 13.62 -9.96
C GLN A 161 -14.77 12.91 -8.94
N MET A 162 -14.23 12.52 -7.79
CA MET A 162 -14.93 11.68 -6.81
C MET A 162 -16.12 12.35 -6.13
N VAL A 163 -16.18 13.68 -6.12
CA VAL A 163 -17.23 14.45 -5.45
C VAL A 163 -17.97 15.29 -6.48
N ALA A 164 -19.20 14.89 -6.84
CA ALA A 164 -19.98 15.48 -7.94
C ALA A 164 -20.07 17.02 -7.87
N SER A 165 -20.34 17.58 -6.69
CA SER A 165 -20.45 19.04 -6.52
C SER A 165 -19.13 19.81 -6.73
N ILE A 166 -17.99 19.14 -6.54
CA ILE A 166 -16.65 19.73 -6.76
C ILE A 166 -16.25 19.50 -8.21
N GLU A 167 -16.57 18.34 -8.77
CA GLU A 167 -16.35 18.00 -10.17
C GLU A 167 -17.02 19.03 -11.08
N GLU A 168 -18.31 19.31 -10.88
CA GLU A 168 -19.05 20.30 -11.68
C GLU A 168 -18.38 21.68 -11.67
N LYS A 169 -17.85 22.11 -10.52
CA LYS A 169 -17.17 23.40 -10.36
C LYS A 169 -15.75 23.43 -10.93
N THR A 170 -15.08 22.28 -10.98
CA THR A 170 -13.69 22.18 -11.41
C THR A 170 -13.53 21.66 -12.83
N ARG A 171 -14.60 21.16 -13.44
CA ARG A 171 -14.65 20.66 -14.82
C ARG A 171 -14.20 21.70 -15.83
N GLU A 172 -14.56 22.97 -15.64
CA GLU A 172 -14.13 24.07 -16.51
C GLU A 172 -12.60 24.30 -16.50
N ASN A 173 -11.90 23.84 -15.46
CA ASN A 173 -10.45 23.95 -15.39
C ASN A 173 -9.73 22.94 -16.29
N LEU A 174 -10.39 21.86 -16.72
CA LEU A 174 -9.79 20.83 -17.58
C LEU A 174 -9.30 21.40 -18.91
N SER A 175 -10.02 22.38 -19.46
CA SER A 175 -9.67 23.05 -20.72
C SER A 175 -8.61 24.14 -20.57
N LYS A 176 -8.36 24.61 -19.34
CA LYS A 176 -7.41 25.70 -19.04
C LYS A 176 -5.98 25.16 -19.03
N THR A 177 -5.04 26.02 -19.36
CA THR A 177 -3.61 25.68 -19.29
C THR A 177 -3.13 25.68 -17.83
N LEU A 178 -2.07 24.94 -17.52
CA LEU A 178 -1.50 24.93 -16.17
C LEU A 178 -1.06 26.34 -15.72
N ILE A 179 -0.58 27.15 -16.66
CA ILE A 179 -0.15 28.54 -16.43
C ILE A 179 -1.37 29.43 -16.12
N GLU A 180 -2.48 29.29 -16.85
CA GLU A 180 -3.74 30.00 -16.56
C GLU A 180 -4.31 29.67 -15.18
N LEU A 181 -4.07 28.44 -14.70
CA LEU A 181 -4.45 28.01 -13.36
C LEU A 181 -3.52 28.55 -12.27
N GLY A 182 -2.46 29.29 -12.63
CA GLY A 182 -1.52 29.91 -11.71
C GLY A 182 -0.39 28.97 -11.26
N LEU A 183 -0.18 27.85 -11.94
CA LEU A 183 0.95 26.96 -11.70
C LEU A 183 2.19 27.50 -12.41
N LYS A 184 3.33 27.47 -11.71
CA LYS A 184 4.63 27.94 -12.20
C LYS A 184 5.67 26.83 -12.09
N ASP A 185 6.85 27.07 -12.68
CA ASP A 185 8.00 26.20 -12.47
C ASP A 185 8.31 26.00 -10.98
N GLY A 186 8.57 24.75 -10.60
CA GLY A 186 8.82 24.34 -9.22
C GLY A 186 7.59 24.26 -8.32
N THR A 187 6.38 24.48 -8.84
CA THR A 187 5.15 24.38 -8.02
C THR A 187 4.90 22.92 -7.62
N GLU A 188 4.64 22.71 -6.33
CA GLU A 188 4.23 21.42 -5.80
C GLU A 188 2.71 21.26 -5.89
N ILE A 189 2.27 20.15 -6.48
CA ILE A 189 0.88 19.73 -6.52
C ILE A 189 0.71 18.47 -5.67
N ASN A 190 -0.46 18.35 -5.07
CA ASN A 190 -0.86 17.23 -4.24
C ASN A 190 -1.91 16.42 -4.97
N VAL A 191 -1.59 15.15 -5.24
CA VAL A 191 -2.44 14.22 -5.97
C VAL A 191 -2.92 13.12 -5.03
N ALA A 192 -4.23 12.96 -4.92
CA ALA A 192 -4.86 11.86 -4.18
C ALA A 192 -5.62 10.97 -5.16
N ASP A 193 -5.53 9.65 -5.00
CA ASP A 193 -6.22 8.70 -5.87
C ASP A 193 -6.64 7.44 -5.10
N VAL A 194 -7.64 6.72 -5.60
CA VAL A 194 -8.10 5.46 -4.99
C VAL A 194 -7.05 4.34 -5.04
N THR A 195 -6.03 4.44 -5.89
CA THR A 195 -4.93 3.47 -5.99
C THR A 195 -3.93 3.58 -4.84
N THR A 196 -3.87 4.73 -4.16
CA THR A 196 -2.88 4.98 -3.11
C THR A 196 -3.54 5.53 -1.84
N PRO A 197 -3.20 5.00 -0.65
CA PRO A 197 -3.85 5.44 0.59
C PRO A 197 -3.41 6.84 1.05
N SER A 198 -2.30 7.35 0.50
CA SER A 198 -1.69 8.63 0.88
C SER A 198 -1.58 9.55 -0.32
N THR A 199 -1.71 10.85 -0.09
CA THR A 199 -1.48 11.89 -1.09
C THR A 199 -0.01 11.89 -1.54
N ILE A 200 0.20 11.96 -2.85
CA ILE A 200 1.51 12.06 -3.48
C ILE A 200 1.78 13.52 -3.83
N THR A 201 2.96 14.02 -3.48
CA THR A 201 3.42 15.34 -3.88
C THR A 201 4.27 15.25 -5.15
N LEU A 202 3.90 16.00 -6.16
CA LEU A 202 4.58 16.09 -7.44
C LEU A 202 5.04 17.52 -7.67
N LYS A 203 6.28 17.68 -8.11
CA LYS A 203 6.87 18.98 -8.43
C LYS A 203 6.82 19.17 -9.94
N LEU A 204 6.15 20.23 -10.38
CA LEU A 204 6.04 20.54 -11.80
C LEU A 204 7.32 21.25 -12.27
N LYS A 205 7.91 20.75 -13.36
CA LYS A 205 9.06 21.35 -14.01
C LYS A 205 8.64 21.80 -15.41
N PHE A 206 8.55 23.12 -15.58
CA PHE A 206 8.18 23.73 -16.85
C PHE A 206 9.44 23.92 -17.71
N PRO A 207 9.30 24.01 -19.05
CA PRO A 207 10.45 24.28 -19.89
C PRO A 207 10.98 25.68 -19.56
N GLN A 208 12.27 25.80 -19.30
CA GLN A 208 12.91 27.10 -19.13
C GLN A 208 12.95 27.80 -20.50
N ASP A 209 12.34 28.97 -20.60
CA ASP A 209 12.59 29.87 -21.73
C ASP A 209 14.07 30.26 -21.68
N ASN A 210 14.91 29.56 -22.46
CA ASN A 210 16.32 29.88 -22.71
C ASN A 210 16.45 31.16 -23.55
N ASN A 211 15.84 32.26 -23.12
CA ASN A 211 15.96 33.59 -23.73
C ASN A 211 15.98 34.67 -22.65
N ALA A 212 16.97 34.62 -21.76
CA ALA A 212 17.34 35.75 -20.92
C ALA A 212 18.85 35.70 -20.58
N SER A 213 19.69 35.79 -21.63
CA SER A 213 21.10 36.20 -21.55
C SER A 213 21.57 36.56 -22.96
N GLN A 214 21.17 37.75 -23.42
CA GLN A 214 21.97 38.56 -24.33
C GLN A 214 22.56 39.71 -23.50
#